data_AF-A0A7S2A7Q5-F1
#
_entry.id   AF-A0A7S2A7Q5-F1
#
_cell.length_a   1.000
_cell.length_b   1.000
_cell.length_c   1.000
_cell.angle_alpha   90.00
_cell.angle_beta   90.00
_cell.angle_gamma   90.00
#
_symmetry.space_group_name_H-M   'P 1'
#
loop_
_entity.id
_entity.type
_entity.pdbx_description
1 polymer ?
#
loop_
_entity_poly.entity_id
_entity_poly.type
_entity_poly.pdbx_seq_one_letter_code
_entity_poly.pdbx_strand_id
1 'polypeptide(L)'
;VSKGSALMNAVGLACPGVPFVESLLFGALISSIDPIAVLSVLSSMGMSETDTIYVLIFGESLLNDGVAIVLFETLKHFLDESLIINGAAVWAAAVHFLVVAIGSLIVGVVSGACCTAYYYAMRGVQTALVEVLMFLCWAFIPYYICDGVGWSGIVSVVAAGVVM
;
A
#
# COMPACT_ATOMS: atom_id res chain seq x y z
N VAL A 1 -23.01 -13.58 -19.63
CA VAL A 1 -21.70 -12.98 -19.95
C VAL A 1 -21.69 -11.58 -19.36
N SER A 2 -20.94 -11.38 -18.27
CA SER A 2 -20.86 -10.07 -17.58
C SER A 2 -20.35 -9.00 -18.55
N LYS A 3 -20.90 -7.78 -18.52
CA LYS A 3 -20.44 -6.67 -19.38
C LYS A 3 -18.92 -6.44 -19.30
N GLY A 4 -18.28 -6.75 -18.17
CA GLY A 4 -16.83 -6.73 -18.01
C GLY A 4 -16.08 -7.73 -18.90
N SER A 5 -16.61 -8.96 -19.04
CA SER A 5 -16.02 -9.96 -19.95
C SER A 5 -16.15 -9.58 -21.43
N ALA A 6 -17.18 -8.82 -21.81
CA ALA A 6 -17.31 -8.28 -23.17
C ALA A 6 -16.30 -7.16 -23.46
N LEU A 7 -16.01 -6.29 -22.48
CA LEU A 7 -14.96 -5.29 -22.56
C LEU A 7 -13.56 -5.93 -22.69
N MET A 8 -13.27 -6.96 -21.89
CA MET A 8 -11.99 -7.67 -21.95
C MET A 8 -11.78 -8.39 -23.29
N ASN A 9 -12.85 -8.98 -23.84
CA ASN A 9 -12.84 -9.55 -25.19
C ASN A 9 -12.58 -8.48 -26.27
N ALA A 10 -13.15 -7.28 -26.12
CA ALA A 10 -12.94 -6.18 -27.06
C ALA A 10 -11.51 -5.61 -27.03
N VAL A 11 -10.83 -5.67 -25.87
CA VAL A 11 -9.44 -5.22 -25.69
C VAL A 11 -8.44 -6.36 -26.00
N GLY A 12 -8.90 -7.58 -26.29
CA GLY A 12 -8.03 -8.74 -26.58
C GLY A 12 -7.29 -9.31 -25.38
N LEU A 13 -7.67 -8.89 -24.16
CA LEU A 13 -7.07 -9.32 -22.89
C LEU A 13 -7.81 -10.52 -22.26
N ALA A 14 -8.79 -11.08 -22.95
CA ALA A 14 -9.61 -12.14 -22.40
C ALA A 14 -8.89 -13.49 -22.38
N CYS A 15 -8.55 -13.96 -21.18
CA CYS A 15 -8.22 -15.36 -20.93
C CYS A 15 -9.53 -16.17 -20.83
N PRO A 16 -9.78 -17.16 -21.71
CA PRO A 16 -10.97 -17.99 -21.62
C PRO A 16 -10.96 -18.78 -20.30
N GLY A 17 -11.94 -18.53 -19.42
CA GLY A 17 -12.15 -19.31 -18.19
C GLY A 17 -11.89 -18.58 -16.87
N VAL A 18 -11.31 -17.36 -16.89
CA VAL A 18 -11.08 -16.57 -15.66
C VAL A 18 -12.13 -15.45 -15.53
N PRO A 19 -12.83 -15.31 -14.39
CA PRO A 19 -13.74 -14.21 -14.13
C PRO A 19 -13.06 -12.84 -14.20
N PHE A 20 -13.79 -11.83 -14.68
CA PHE A 20 -13.27 -10.48 -14.87
C PHE A 20 -12.67 -9.86 -13.60
N VAL A 21 -13.35 -9.99 -12.46
CA VAL A 21 -12.85 -9.42 -11.19
C VAL A 21 -11.59 -10.13 -10.72
N GLU A 22 -11.49 -11.45 -10.90
CA GLU A 22 -10.28 -12.21 -10.58
C GLU A 22 -9.09 -11.79 -11.46
N SER A 23 -9.32 -11.50 -12.74
CA SER A 23 -8.25 -10.97 -13.61
C SER A 23 -7.78 -9.57 -13.18
N LEU A 24 -8.68 -8.74 -12.66
CA LEU A 24 -8.34 -7.42 -12.13
C LEU A 24 -7.60 -7.52 -10.79
N LEU A 25 -8.02 -8.46 -9.94
CA LEU A 25 -7.36 -8.79 -8.68
C LEU A 25 -5.93 -9.29 -8.93
N PHE A 26 -5.75 -10.18 -9.91
CA PHE A 26 -4.44 -10.63 -10.36
C PHE A 26 -3.59 -9.48 -10.90
N GLY A 27 -4.19 -8.59 -11.71
CA GLY A 27 -3.55 -7.37 -12.19
C GLY A 27 -3.06 -6.47 -11.06
N ALA A 28 -3.87 -6.25 -10.03
CA ALA A 28 -3.47 -5.48 -8.85
C ALA A 28 -2.29 -6.13 -8.11
N LEU A 29 -2.29 -7.46 -7.94
CA LEU A 29 -1.20 -8.19 -7.30
C LEU A 29 0.13 -8.07 -8.05
N ILE A 30 0.12 -8.23 -9.38
CA ILE A 30 1.35 -8.17 -10.19
C ILE A 30 1.79 -6.74 -10.51
N SER A 31 0.97 -5.74 -10.17
CA SER A 31 1.28 -4.33 -10.42
C SER A 31 2.41 -3.83 -9.54
N SER A 32 2.58 -4.37 -8.33
CA SER A 32 3.70 -4.01 -7.44
C SER A 32 5.02 -4.49 -8.05
N ILE A 33 6.01 -3.60 -8.12
CA ILE A 33 7.35 -3.86 -8.68
C ILE A 33 8.35 -3.78 -7.54
N ASP A 34 9.23 -4.77 -7.43
CA ASP A 34 10.33 -4.77 -6.48
C ASP A 34 11.60 -4.13 -7.12
N PRO A 35 12.12 -3.02 -6.58
CA PRO A 35 13.25 -2.32 -7.16
C PRO A 35 14.61 -2.95 -6.80
N ILE A 36 14.68 -3.91 -5.88
CA ILE A 36 15.95 -4.39 -5.29
C ILE A 36 16.96 -4.81 -6.37
N ALA A 37 16.51 -5.53 -7.40
CA ALA A 37 17.39 -5.95 -8.50
C ALA A 37 17.94 -4.74 -9.27
N VAL A 38 17.12 -3.74 -9.57
CA VAL A 38 17.53 -2.53 -10.30
C VAL A 38 18.48 -1.69 -9.44
N LEU A 39 18.15 -1.48 -8.17
CA LEU A 39 18.99 -0.72 -7.24
C LEU A 39 20.37 -1.35 -7.05
N SER A 40 20.46 -2.68 -7.03
CA SER A 40 21.75 -3.40 -6.94
C SER A 40 22.66 -3.15 -8.15
N VAL A 41 22.09 -3.07 -9.35
CA VAL A 41 22.82 -2.77 -10.58
C VAL A 41 23.26 -1.31 -10.62
N LEU A 42 22.38 -0.37 -10.23
CA LEU A 42 22.72 1.05 -10.15
C LEU A 42 23.89 1.29 -9.18
N SER A 43 23.85 0.67 -8.00
CA SER A 43 24.94 0.74 -7.02
C SER A 43 26.26 0.17 -7.58
N SER A 44 26.19 -0.92 -8.35
CA SER A 44 27.36 -1.52 -9.02
C SER A 44 27.98 -0.64 -10.11
N MET A 45 27.19 0.27 -10.69
CA MET A 45 27.65 1.25 -11.69
C MET A 45 28.26 2.52 -11.05
N GLY A 46 28.41 2.56 -9.73
CA GLY A 46 29.00 3.69 -9.00
C GLY A 46 28.02 4.81 -8.68
N MET A 47 26.70 4.58 -8.82
CA MET A 47 25.71 5.53 -8.36
C MET A 47 25.62 5.51 -6.84
N SER A 48 25.59 6.71 -6.25
CA SER A 48 25.43 6.88 -4.82
C SER A 48 23.96 6.72 -4.43
N GLU A 49 23.67 6.27 -3.21
CA GLU A 49 22.28 6.17 -2.68
C GLU A 49 21.57 7.54 -2.64
N THR A 50 22.33 8.63 -2.75
CA THR A 50 21.83 10.01 -2.84
C THR A 50 21.53 10.47 -4.26
N ASP A 51 21.81 9.67 -5.28
CA ASP A 51 21.53 10.04 -6.66
C ASP A 51 20.02 10.09 -6.92
N THR A 52 19.56 11.11 -7.63
CA THR A 52 18.13 11.36 -7.85
C THR A 52 17.40 10.17 -8.46
N ILE A 53 18.05 9.43 -9.37
CA ILE A 53 17.46 8.25 -10.02
C ILE A 53 17.27 7.10 -9.01
N TYR A 54 18.22 6.91 -8.09
CA TYR A 54 18.12 5.89 -7.05
C TYR A 54 16.91 6.16 -6.15
N VAL A 55 16.81 7.38 -5.63
CA VAL A 55 15.72 7.81 -4.75
C VAL A 55 14.37 7.77 -5.47
N LEU A 56 14.32 8.15 -6.75
CA LEU A 56 13.09 8.15 -7.55
C LEU A 56 12.56 6.73 -7.76
N ILE A 57 13.42 5.78 -8.19
CA ILE A 57 13.01 4.39 -8.43
C ILE A 57 12.55 3.72 -7.12
N PHE A 58 13.29 3.95 -6.03
CA PHE A 58 12.91 3.46 -4.72
C PHE A 58 11.54 4.01 -4.27
N GLY A 59 11.35 5.33 -4.38
CA GLY A 59 10.11 6.00 -4.00
C GLY A 59 8.91 5.59 -4.86
N GLU A 60 9.09 5.47 -6.17
CA GLU A 60 8.04 4.99 -7.09
C GLU A 60 7.60 3.58 -6.71
N SER A 61 8.55 2.68 -6.47
CA SER A 61 8.25 1.29 -6.13
C SER A 61 7.55 1.17 -4.77
N LEU A 62 7.98 1.95 -3.78
CA LEU A 62 7.35 2.01 -2.46
C LEU A 62 5.92 2.56 -2.52
N LEU A 63 5.68 3.61 -3.31
CA LEU A 63 4.33 4.14 -3.53
C LEU A 63 3.45 3.13 -4.28
N ASN A 64 4.01 2.47 -5.30
CA ASN A 64 3.32 1.48 -6.10
C ASN A 64 2.89 0.26 -5.27
N ASP A 65 3.73 -0.21 -4.35
CA ASP A 65 3.37 -1.31 -3.43
C ASP A 65 2.19 -0.93 -2.52
N GLY A 66 2.21 0.30 -1.98
CA GLY A 66 1.11 0.83 -1.18
C GLY A 66 -0.20 0.97 -1.97
N VAL A 67 -0.15 1.41 -3.23
CA VAL A 67 -1.33 1.53 -4.09
C VAL A 67 -1.87 0.15 -4.51
N ALA A 68 -0.98 -0.78 -4.87
CA ALA A 68 -1.33 -2.12 -5.30
C ALA A 68 -2.12 -2.89 -4.22
N ILE A 69 -1.67 -2.83 -2.96
CA ILE A 69 -2.35 -3.52 -1.86
C ILE A 69 -3.72 -2.89 -1.54
N VAL A 70 -3.86 -1.56 -1.59
CA VAL A 70 -5.17 -0.91 -1.38
C VAL A 70 -6.14 -1.24 -2.50
N LEU A 71 -5.65 -1.30 -3.74
CA LEU A 71 -6.45 -1.72 -4.89
C LEU A 71 -6.89 -3.19 -4.73
N PHE A 72 -5.98 -4.07 -4.31
CA PHE A 72 -6.28 -5.47 -4.05
C PHE A 72 -7.38 -5.65 -2.99
N GLU A 73 -7.23 -5.02 -1.82
CA GLU A 73 -8.23 -5.13 -0.74
C GLU A 73 -9.58 -4.51 -1.15
N THR A 74 -9.56 -3.41 -1.91
CA THR A 74 -10.80 -2.82 -2.45
C THR A 74 -11.49 -3.82 -3.38
N LEU A 75 -10.79 -4.39 -4.35
CA LEU A 75 -11.37 -5.34 -5.30
C LEU A 75 -11.86 -6.63 -4.64
N LYS A 76 -11.13 -7.13 -3.63
CA LYS A 76 -11.52 -8.27 -2.81
C LYS A 76 -12.81 -8.02 -2.05
N HIS A 77 -12.96 -6.84 -1.45
CA HIS A 77 -14.20 -6.45 -0.78
C HIS A 77 -15.43 -6.49 -1.71
N PHE A 78 -15.27 -6.05 -2.97
CA PHE A 78 -16.34 -6.10 -3.97
C PHE A 78 -16.57 -7.49 -4.59
N LEU A 79 -15.60 -8.41 -4.48
CA LEU A 79 -15.74 -9.79 -4.95
C LEU A 79 -16.69 -10.59 -4.04
N ASP A 80 -16.61 -10.37 -2.74
CA ASP A 80 -17.43 -11.07 -1.73
C ASP A 80 -18.93 -10.69 -1.81
N GLU A 81 -19.25 -9.49 -2.29
CA GLU A 81 -20.65 -9.01 -2.36
C GLU A 81 -21.46 -9.50 -3.59
N SER A 82 -20.89 -10.33 -4.47
CA SER A 82 -21.57 -10.85 -5.67
C SER A 82 -22.19 -9.76 -6.59
N LEU A 83 -21.63 -8.55 -6.57
CA LEU A 83 -22.25 -7.40 -7.21
C LEU A 83 -22.23 -7.50 -8.74
N ILE A 84 -23.39 -7.24 -9.35
CA ILE A 84 -23.49 -7.01 -10.79
C ILE A 84 -22.69 -5.74 -11.11
N ILE A 85 -21.63 -5.88 -11.91
CA ILE A 85 -20.78 -4.75 -12.32
C ILE A 85 -21.63 -3.72 -13.06
N ASN A 86 -21.89 -2.60 -12.38
CA ASN A 86 -22.66 -1.46 -12.86
C ASN A 86 -21.83 -0.18 -12.70
N GLY A 87 -22.13 0.87 -13.45
CA GLY A 87 -21.38 2.14 -13.37
C GLY A 87 -21.33 2.74 -11.96
N ALA A 88 -22.40 2.57 -11.18
CA ALA A 88 -22.45 2.99 -9.79
C ALA A 88 -21.51 2.18 -8.87
N ALA A 89 -21.31 0.89 -9.14
CA ALA A 89 -20.42 0.04 -8.36
C ALA A 89 -18.95 0.41 -8.59
N VAL A 90 -18.58 0.75 -9.84
CA VAL A 90 -17.23 1.23 -10.17
C VAL A 90 -16.96 2.58 -9.48
N TRP A 91 -17.94 3.48 -9.46
CA TRP A 91 -17.82 4.75 -8.74
C TRP A 91 -17.67 4.53 -7.22
N ALA A 92 -18.50 3.67 -6.63
CA ALA A 92 -18.39 3.31 -5.22
C ALA A 92 -17.02 2.71 -4.88
N ALA A 93 -16.48 1.84 -5.74
CA ALA A 93 -15.15 1.27 -5.57
C ALA A 93 -14.04 2.32 -5.64
N ALA A 94 -14.13 3.28 -6.55
CA ALA A 94 -13.17 4.38 -6.65
C ALA A 94 -13.19 5.28 -5.39
N VAL A 95 -14.38 5.57 -4.86
CA VAL A 95 -14.53 6.33 -3.62
C VAL A 95 -14.00 5.54 -2.43
N HIS A 96 -14.34 4.25 -2.34
CA HIS A 96 -13.85 3.37 -1.27
C HIS A 96 -12.32 3.28 -1.27
N PHE A 97 -11.71 3.08 -2.44
CA PHE A 97 -10.26 3.09 -2.63
C PHE A 97 -9.64 4.38 -2.09
N LEU A 98 -10.20 5.55 -2.43
CA LEU A 98 -9.68 6.84 -1.98
C LEU A 98 -9.82 7.02 -0.46
N VAL A 99 -10.95 6.62 0.12
CA VAL A 99 -11.20 6.69 1.57
C VAL A 99 -10.22 5.79 2.32
N VAL A 100 -10.00 4.56 1.87
CA VAL A 100 -9.05 3.62 2.49
C VAL A 100 -7.61 4.12 2.34
N ALA A 101 -7.23 4.61 1.15
CA ALA A 101 -5.89 5.13 0.89
C ALA A 101 -5.57 6.36 1.77
N ILE A 102 -6.44 7.37 1.77
CA ILE A 102 -6.22 8.60 2.55
C ILE A 102 -6.41 8.32 4.05
N GLY A 103 -7.39 7.52 4.43
CA GLY A 103 -7.66 7.17 5.83
C GLY A 103 -6.47 6.45 6.48
N SER A 104 -5.93 5.43 5.82
CA SER A 104 -4.72 4.72 6.29
C SER A 104 -3.49 5.62 6.34
N LEU A 105 -3.31 6.51 5.35
CA LEU A 105 -2.22 7.50 5.36
C LEU A 105 -2.31 8.41 6.58
N ILE A 106 -3.49 8.95 6.90
CA ILE A 106 -3.69 9.86 8.04
C ILE A 106 -3.39 9.14 9.36
N VAL A 107 -3.88 7.92 9.54
CA VAL A 107 -3.61 7.12 10.75
C VAL A 107 -2.11 6.89 10.92
N GLY A 108 -1.42 6.55 9.84
CA GLY A 108 0.04 6.38 9.85
C GLY A 108 0.78 7.66 10.24
N VAL A 109 0.47 8.78 9.60
CA VAL A 109 1.08 10.08 9.89
C VAL A 109 0.86 10.51 11.35
N VAL A 110 -0.37 10.36 11.86
CA VAL A 110 -0.69 10.69 13.26
C VAL A 110 0.06 9.78 14.22
N SER A 111 0.09 8.47 13.97
CA SER A 111 0.84 7.52 14.80
C SER A 111 2.33 7.79 14.80
N GLY A 112 2.91 8.10 13.64
CA GLY A 112 4.32 8.47 13.51
C GLY A 112 4.64 9.75 14.29
N ALA A 113 3.81 10.79 14.15
CA ALA A 113 3.98 12.04 14.90
C ALA A 113 3.86 11.83 16.42
N CYS A 114 2.96 10.95 16.89
CA CYS A 114 2.86 10.56 18.30
C CYS A 114 4.12 9.85 18.78
N CYS A 115 4.70 8.98 17.96
CA CYS A 115 5.97 8.30 18.26
C CYS A 115 7.13 9.31 18.36
N THR A 116 7.29 10.22 17.39
CA THR A 116 8.32 11.27 17.44
C THR A 116 8.15 12.15 18.68
N ALA A 117 6.92 12.53 19.04
CA ALA A 117 6.64 13.29 20.26
C ALA A 117 7.00 12.51 21.55
N TYR A 118 6.74 11.20 21.58
CA TYR A 118 7.11 10.32 22.69
C TYR A 118 8.64 10.28 22.89
N TYR A 119 9.41 10.06 21.81
CA TYR A 119 10.87 10.06 21.86
C TYR A 119 11.45 11.42 22.21
N TYR A 120 10.83 12.50 21.72
CA TYR A 120 11.21 13.85 22.09
C TYR A 120 11.03 14.10 23.60
N ALA A 121 9.91 13.65 24.18
CA ALA A 121 9.61 13.81 25.60
C ALA A 121 10.50 12.94 26.52
N MET A 122 10.91 11.75 26.08
CA MET A 122 11.73 10.81 26.87
C MET A 122 13.24 10.91 26.61
N ARG A 123 13.67 11.97 25.91
CA ARG A 123 15.06 12.17 25.50
C ARG A 123 16.01 12.15 26.72
N GLY A 124 16.95 11.20 26.72
CA GLY A 124 17.98 11.06 27.76
C GLY A 124 17.58 10.27 29.01
N VAL A 125 16.35 9.73 29.06
CA VAL A 125 15.87 8.91 30.19
C VAL A 125 15.93 7.40 29.90
N GLN A 126 15.82 7.01 28.63
CA GLN A 126 15.74 5.59 28.22
C GLN A 126 17.11 4.96 27.96
N THR A 127 17.19 3.64 28.14
CA THR A 127 18.32 2.82 27.70
C THR A 127 18.13 2.39 26.24
N ALA A 128 19.23 2.15 25.52
CA ALA A 128 19.20 1.78 24.10
C ALA A 128 18.30 0.56 23.80
N LEU A 129 18.22 -0.40 24.72
CA LEU A 129 17.37 -1.58 24.56
C LEU A 129 15.87 -1.22 24.62
N VAL A 130 15.47 -0.32 25.52
CA VAL A 130 14.08 0.13 25.64
C VAL A 130 13.67 0.95 24.42
N GLU A 131 14.57 1.80 23.92
CA GLU A 131 14.34 2.62 22.73
C GLU A 131 14.04 1.75 21.49
N VAL A 132 14.82 0.70 21.24
CA VAL A 132 14.59 -0.23 20.11
C VAL A 132 13.28 -1.01 20.28
N LEU A 133 12.98 -1.51 21.48
CA LEU A 133 11.74 -2.25 21.74
C LEU A 133 10.51 -1.36 21.55
N MET A 134 10.54 -0.14 22.09
CA MET A 134 9.45 0.82 21.94
C MET A 134 9.26 1.22 20.47
N PHE A 135 10.35 1.33 19.70
CA PHE A 135 10.29 1.69 18.29
C PHE A 135 9.55 0.60 17.50
N LEU A 136 9.90 -0.66 17.75
CA LEU A 136 9.21 -1.80 17.15
C LEU A 136 7.72 -1.83 17.54
N CYS A 137 7.39 -1.59 18.81
CA CYS A 137 6.00 -1.52 19.24
C CYS A 137 5.24 -0.42 18.50
N TRP A 138 5.80 0.79 18.41
CA TRP A 138 5.19 1.91 17.72
C TRP A 138 5.01 1.67 16.21
N ALA A 139 5.88 0.88 15.58
CA ALA A 139 5.75 0.50 14.17
C ALA A 139 4.51 -0.40 13.91
N PHE A 140 4.12 -1.24 14.87
CA PHE A 140 2.97 -2.15 14.72
C PHE A 140 1.62 -1.55 15.14
N ILE A 141 1.60 -0.54 16.02
CA ILE A 141 0.36 0.14 16.43
C ILE A 141 -0.49 0.63 15.23
N PRO A 142 0.05 1.38 14.24
CA PRO A 142 -0.75 1.87 13.13
C PRO A 142 -1.33 0.74 12.27
N TYR A 143 -0.60 -0.37 12.13
CA TYR A 143 -1.09 -1.56 11.42
C TYR A 143 -2.39 -2.08 12.04
N TYR A 144 -2.37 -2.36 13.34
CA TYR A 144 -3.52 -2.97 14.03
C TYR A 144 -4.70 -2.00 14.14
N ILE A 145 -4.46 -0.69 14.25
CA ILE A 145 -5.54 0.31 14.23
C ILE A 145 -6.25 0.29 12.88
N CYS A 146 -5.51 0.29 11.77
CA CYS A 146 -6.09 0.27 10.44
C CYS A 146 -6.78 -1.07 10.12
N ASP A 147 -6.16 -2.19 10.48
CA ASP A 147 -6.73 -3.52 10.28
C ASP A 147 -8.07 -3.68 11.03
N GLY A 148 -8.16 -3.16 12.27
CA GLY A 148 -9.40 -3.18 13.05
C GLY A 148 -10.55 -2.34 12.48
N VAL A 149 -10.24 -1.34 11.65
CA VAL A 149 -11.24 -0.50 10.95
C VAL A 149 -11.55 -1.04 9.54
N GLY A 150 -10.81 -2.06 9.08
CA GLY A 150 -10.92 -2.60 7.71
C GLY A 150 -10.22 -1.73 6.66
N TRP A 151 -9.21 -0.95 7.07
CA TRP A 151 -8.36 -0.15 6.18
C TRP A 151 -7.01 -0.83 5.96
N SER A 152 -6.21 -0.33 5.00
CA SER A 152 -4.89 -0.91 4.71
C SER A 152 -3.88 -0.62 5.83
N GLY A 153 -3.61 -1.63 6.67
CA GLY A 153 -2.59 -1.55 7.72
C GLY A 153 -1.19 -1.32 7.16
N ILE A 154 -0.87 -1.88 5.99
CA ILE A 154 0.45 -1.77 5.36
C ILE A 154 0.76 -0.31 4.98
N VAL A 155 -0.19 0.38 4.34
CA VAL A 155 -0.04 1.80 3.99
C VAL A 155 0.12 2.65 5.24
N SER A 156 -0.60 2.34 6.31
CA SER A 156 -0.47 3.05 7.58
C SER A 156 0.91 2.87 8.22
N VAL A 157 1.51 1.68 8.14
CA VAL A 157 2.87 1.42 8.66
C VAL A 157 3.92 2.18 7.84
N VAL A 158 3.82 2.16 6.52
CA VAL A 158 4.73 2.89 5.64
C VAL A 158 4.65 4.39 5.92
N ALA A 159 3.44 4.94 6.03
CA ALA A 159 3.23 6.35 6.35
C ALA A 159 3.76 6.71 7.74
N ALA A 160 3.59 5.84 8.74
CA ALA A 160 4.17 6.04 10.06
C ALA A 160 5.71 6.03 10.02
N GLY A 161 6.31 5.08 9.30
CA GLY A 161 7.76 4.96 9.16
C GLY A 161 8.42 6.14 8.42
N VAL A 162 7.69 6.81 7.53
CA VAL A 162 8.17 8.04 6.87
C VAL A 162 8.19 9.23 7.85
N VAL A 163 7.30 9.26 8.84
CA VAL A 163 7.15 10.38 9.79
C VAL A 163 7.99 10.22 11.05
N MET A 164 8.17 8.97 11.51
CA MET A 164 8.97 8.62 12.70
C MET A 164 10.41 9.12 12.59
#